data_AF-A0A8K0B9A5-F1
#
_entry.id   AF-A0A8K0B9A5-F1
#
_cell.length_a   1.000
_cell.length_b   1.000
_cell.length_c   1.000
_cell.angle_alpha   90.00
_cell.angle_beta   90.00
_cell.angle_gamma   90.00
#
_symmetry.space_group_name_H-M   'P 1'
#
loop_
_entity.id
_entity.type
_entity.pdbx_description
1 polymer ?
#
loop_
_entity_poly.entity_id
_entity_poly.type
_entity_poly.pdbx_seq_one_letter_code
_entity_poly.pdbx_strand_id
1 'polypeptide(L)'
;QVVPVLAPGRRSLARKEVKSTLTRYRVLGAAGGCALLQLQPRTGEWPPNTPPRPPPPARSHLPRASPAFPEQLPVHLTLLLCPALGDHEHSSRVGRVLGVPFLLPPEAAPTRTQVLDEELLCRLGLSPQQLRRLPLHLHLQQLALP
;
A
#
# COMPACT_ATOMS: atom_id res chain seq x y z
N GLN A 1 -2.71 -12.15 -7.49
CA GLN A 1 -2.43 -11.58 -6.16
C GLN A 1 -0.97 -11.13 -6.10
N VAL A 2 -0.71 -9.88 -5.71
CA VAL A 2 0.65 -9.40 -5.44
C VAL A 2 1.13 -9.89 -4.08
N VAL A 3 2.34 -10.44 -4.04
CA VAL A 3 2.99 -10.90 -2.81
C VAL A 3 4.17 -9.99 -2.48
N PRO A 4 4.15 -9.28 -1.34
CA PRO A 4 5.29 -8.48 -0.89
C PRO A 4 6.44 -9.40 -0.47
N VAL A 5 7.65 -9.06 -0.93
CA VAL A 5 8.88 -9.75 -0.57
C VAL A 5 9.74 -8.79 0.25
N LEU A 6 9.93 -9.09 1.54
CA LEU A 6 10.67 -8.22 2.48
C LEU A 6 12.18 -8.22 2.20
N ALA A 7 12.75 -9.35 1.79
CA ALA A 7 14.18 -9.52 1.54
C ALA A 7 14.42 -10.22 0.20
N PRO A 8 14.18 -9.54 -0.94
CA PRO A 8 14.38 -10.15 -2.24
C PRO A 8 15.86 -10.40 -2.54
N GLY A 9 16.17 -11.57 -3.09
CA GLY A 9 17.53 -11.87 -3.55
C GLY A 9 17.93 -10.98 -4.73
N ARG A 10 19.23 -10.66 -4.83
CA ARG A 10 19.79 -9.84 -5.94
C ARG A 10 19.44 -10.39 -7.32
N ARG A 11 19.35 -11.71 -7.48
CA ARG A 11 18.98 -12.38 -8.73
C ARG A 11 17.55 -12.08 -9.16
N SER A 12 16.59 -12.08 -8.24
CA SER A 12 15.18 -11.81 -8.55
C SER A 12 14.93 -10.34 -8.89
N LEU A 13 15.68 -9.42 -8.28
CA LEU A 13 15.70 -8.02 -8.69
C LEU A 13 16.28 -7.85 -10.10
N ALA A 14 17.42 -8.50 -10.39
CA ALA A 14 18.05 -8.44 -11.71
C ALA A 14 17.16 -9.01 -12.82
N ARG A 15 16.43 -10.09 -12.52
CA ARG A 15 15.46 -10.72 -13.42
C ARG A 15 14.12 -9.98 -13.52
N LYS A 16 13.96 -8.87 -12.79
CA LYS A 16 12.72 -8.07 -12.71
C LYS A 16 11.50 -8.88 -12.23
N GLU A 17 11.73 -9.97 -11.53
CA GLU A 17 10.69 -10.79 -10.88
C GLU A 17 10.10 -10.05 -9.67
N VAL A 18 10.89 -9.17 -9.05
CA VAL A 18 10.48 -8.32 -7.92
C VAL A 18 10.77 -6.86 -8.25
N LYS A 19 9.84 -5.98 -7.90
CA LYS A 19 10.00 -4.52 -8.02
C LYS A 19 10.24 -3.91 -6.64
N SER A 20 11.27 -3.08 -6.51
CA SER A 20 11.47 -2.27 -5.31
C SER A 20 10.44 -1.14 -5.29
N THR A 21 9.78 -0.96 -4.16
CA THR A 21 8.73 0.06 -3.97
C THR A 21 8.98 0.82 -2.69
N LEU A 22 8.69 2.12 -2.70
CA LEU A 22 8.80 2.99 -1.52
C LEU A 22 7.56 3.89 -1.45
N THR A 23 6.93 3.92 -0.28
CA THR A 23 5.81 4.81 0.01
C THR A 23 6.14 5.61 1.26
N ARG A 24 6.20 6.94 1.14
CA ARG A 24 6.21 7.81 2.31
C ARG A 24 4.77 8.03 2.74
N TYR A 25 4.50 7.98 4.03
CA TYR A 25 3.19 8.28 4.58
C TYR A 25 3.29 9.32 5.69
N ARG A 26 2.18 10.03 5.92
CA ARG A 26 1.96 10.93 7.05
C ARG A 26 0.55 10.71 7.59
N VAL A 27 0.42 10.59 8.90
CA VAL A 27 -0.89 10.56 9.56
C VAL A 27 -1.43 11.98 9.67
N LEU A 28 -2.61 12.24 9.11
CA LEU A 28 -3.30 13.53 9.21
C LEU A 28 -4.28 13.56 10.38
N GLY A 29 -4.84 12.41 10.75
CA GLY A 29 -5.70 12.24 11.91
C GLY A 29 -5.96 10.76 12.18
N ALA A 30 -6.29 10.42 13.43
CA ALA A 30 -6.65 9.07 13.82
C ALA A 30 -7.78 9.11 14.86
N ALA A 31 -8.78 8.26 14.68
CA ALA A 31 -9.92 8.18 15.59
C ALA A 31 -10.61 6.80 15.49
N GLY A 32 -10.82 6.16 16.64
CA GLY A 32 -11.53 4.89 16.79
C GLY A 32 -11.12 3.83 15.76
N GLY A 33 -9.87 3.41 15.77
CA GLY A 33 -9.39 2.34 14.89
C GLY A 33 -9.22 2.72 13.41
N CYS A 34 -9.47 3.97 13.01
CA CYS A 34 -9.18 4.48 11.67
C CYS A 34 -8.15 5.59 11.71
N ALA A 35 -7.42 5.74 10.60
CA ALA A 35 -6.51 6.85 10.36
C ALA A 35 -6.71 7.41 8.95
N LEU A 36 -6.64 8.74 8.84
CA LEU A 36 -6.52 9.43 7.56
C LEU A 36 -5.04 9.61 7.26
N LEU A 37 -4.58 9.06 6.14
CA LEU A 37 -3.18 9.10 5.74
C LEU A 37 -2.99 9.90 4.46
N GLN A 38 -1.96 10.74 4.44
CA GLN A 38 -1.40 11.25 3.19
C GLN A 38 -0.30 10.28 2.74
N LEU A 39 -0.41 9.79 1.50
CA LEU A 39 0.52 8.82 0.92
C LEU A 39 1.26 9.44 -0.26
N GLN A 40 2.55 9.16 -0.36
CA GLN A 40 3.39 9.57 -1.47
C GLN A 40 4.20 8.38 -1.99
N PRO A 41 3.77 7.74 -3.09
CA PRO A 41 4.56 6.69 -3.74
C PRO A 41 5.78 7.31 -4.42
N ARG A 42 6.96 6.73 -4.17
CA ARG A 42 8.27 7.15 -4.70
C ARG A 42 8.93 6.07 -5.55
N THR A 43 8.11 5.17 -6.09
CA THR A 43 8.59 4.00 -6.84
C THR A 43 9.13 4.42 -8.19
N GLY A 44 10.38 4.05 -8.45
CA GLY A 44 11.14 4.44 -9.64
C GLY A 44 12.30 5.39 -9.38
N GLU A 45 12.44 5.96 -8.17
CA GLU A 45 13.50 6.93 -7.84
C GLU A 45 14.70 6.32 -7.06
N TRP A 46 14.74 5.01 -6.82
CA TRP A 46 15.78 4.37 -5.99
C TRP A 46 16.69 3.38 -6.76
N PRO A 47 17.95 3.74 -7.07
CA PRO A 47 19.00 2.76 -7.36
C PRO A 47 19.68 2.31 -6.05
N PRO A 48 19.98 1.02 -5.87
CA PRO A 48 20.40 0.49 -4.58
C PRO A 48 21.85 0.82 -4.15
N ASN A 49 22.63 1.62 -4.87
CA ASN A 49 23.99 2.05 -4.46
C ASN A 49 24.58 3.11 -5.41
N THR A 50 24.28 4.40 -5.24
CA THR A 50 25.06 5.47 -5.89
C THR A 50 25.37 6.59 -4.90
N PRO A 51 26.65 6.98 -4.71
CA PRO A 51 26.98 8.21 -4.00
C PRO A 51 26.35 9.42 -4.72
N PRO A 52 26.14 10.55 -4.03
CA PRO A 52 25.53 11.74 -4.64
C PRO A 52 26.35 12.15 -5.87
N ARG A 53 25.76 11.98 -7.06
CA ARG A 53 26.38 12.40 -8.31
C ARG A 53 26.25 13.93 -8.41
N PRO A 54 27.30 14.67 -8.83
CA PRO A 54 27.15 16.09 -9.12
C PRO A 54 26.04 16.31 -10.16
N PRO A 55 25.32 17.44 -10.11
CA PRO A 55 24.18 17.69 -10.98
C PRO A 55 24.61 17.54 -12.45
N PRO A 56 23.88 16.76 -13.28
CA PRO A 56 24.21 16.64 -14.68
C PRO A 56 23.97 17.97 -15.40
N PRO A 57 24.76 18.30 -16.45
CA PRO A 57 24.46 19.43 -17.32
C PRO A 57 23.10 19.21 -17.98
N ALA A 58 22.30 20.28 -18.03
CA ALA A 58 20.92 20.30 -18.50
C ALA A 58 20.78 19.57 -19.85
N ARG A 59 20.33 18.32 -19.80
CA ARG A 59 19.79 17.59 -20.96
C ARG A 59 18.42 17.09 -20.56
N SER A 60 17.44 17.51 -21.35
CA SER A 60 16.01 17.22 -21.30
C SER A 60 15.71 15.74 -21.52
N HIS A 61 16.20 14.88 -20.65
CA HIS A 61 15.72 13.51 -20.54
C HIS A 61 14.74 13.47 -19.37
N LEU A 62 13.45 13.65 -19.73
CA LEU A 62 12.33 13.33 -18.87
C LEU A 62 12.57 11.93 -18.28
N PRO A 63 12.61 11.74 -16.95
CA PRO A 63 12.68 10.41 -16.39
C PRO A 63 11.45 9.66 -16.88
N ARG A 64 11.69 8.61 -17.67
CA ARG A 64 10.63 7.72 -18.18
C ARG A 64 9.93 7.19 -16.94
N ALA A 65 8.70 7.64 -16.69
CA ALA A 65 7.89 7.21 -15.55
C ALA A 65 7.92 5.68 -15.52
N SER A 66 8.65 5.13 -14.56
CA SER A 66 8.71 3.68 -14.36
C SER A 66 7.28 3.24 -14.15
N PRO A 67 6.81 2.13 -14.77
CA PRO A 67 5.41 1.74 -14.70
C PRO A 67 5.02 1.64 -13.23
N ALA A 68 4.17 2.58 -12.81
CA ALA A 68 3.70 2.68 -11.44
C ALA A 68 3.17 1.31 -11.02
N PHE A 69 3.58 0.85 -9.85
CA PHE A 69 3.10 -0.43 -9.32
C PHE A 69 1.68 -0.20 -8.78
N PRO A 70 0.63 -0.63 -9.49
CA PRO A 70 -0.74 -0.15 -9.23
C PRO A 70 -1.26 -0.54 -7.84
N GLU A 71 -0.84 -1.70 -7.33
CA GLU A 71 -1.25 -2.22 -6.02
C GLU A 71 -0.30 -1.81 -4.88
N GLN A 72 0.66 -0.89 -5.13
CA GLN A 72 1.65 -0.51 -4.13
C GLN A 72 1.04 -0.01 -2.83
N LEU A 73 0.14 0.96 -2.93
CA LEU A 73 -0.42 1.62 -1.75
C LEU A 73 -1.28 0.65 -0.93
N PRO A 74 -2.25 -0.10 -1.51
CA PRO A 74 -2.98 -1.14 -0.79
C PRO A 74 -2.06 -2.16 -0.10
N VAL A 75 -1.06 -2.70 -0.83
CA VAL A 75 -0.13 -3.70 -0.27
C VAL A 75 0.70 -3.12 0.87
N HIS A 76 1.23 -1.90 0.73
CA HIS A 76 2.02 -1.25 1.79
C HIS A 76 1.18 -0.99 3.04
N LEU A 77 -0.07 -0.57 2.88
CA LEU A 77 -1.00 -0.38 3.99
C LEU A 77 -1.34 -1.68 4.71
N THR A 78 -1.56 -2.77 3.97
CA THR A 78 -1.74 -4.11 4.53
C THR A 78 -0.50 -4.58 5.30
N LEU A 79 0.71 -4.31 4.80
CA LEU A 79 1.95 -4.62 5.51
C LEU A 79 2.12 -3.82 6.81
N LEU A 80 1.54 -2.62 6.89
CA LEU A 80 1.45 -1.82 8.11
C LEU A 80 0.33 -2.27 9.06
N LEU A 81 -0.39 -3.34 8.72
CA LEU A 81 -1.57 -3.84 9.45
C LEU A 81 -2.74 -2.83 9.50
N CYS A 82 -2.74 -1.87 8.57
CA CYS A 82 -3.70 -0.77 8.47
C CYS A 82 -4.28 -0.72 7.05
N PRO A 83 -5.03 -1.74 6.61
CA PRO A 83 -5.52 -1.84 5.23
C PRO A 83 -6.45 -0.68 4.89
N ALA A 84 -6.46 -0.27 3.62
CA ALA A 84 -7.34 0.80 3.17
C ALA A 84 -8.82 0.39 3.29
N LEU A 85 -9.67 1.34 3.66
CA LEU A 85 -11.12 1.12 3.68
C LEU A 85 -11.60 0.82 2.25
N GLY A 86 -12.38 -0.24 2.05
CA GLY A 86 -12.82 -0.75 0.75
C GLY A 86 -11.81 -1.61 -0.01
N ASP A 87 -10.65 -1.95 0.58
CA ASP A 87 -9.69 -2.88 -0.01
C ASP A 87 -10.13 -4.33 0.21
N HIS A 88 -10.87 -4.90 -0.73
CA HIS A 88 -11.38 -6.27 -0.61
C HIS A 88 -10.38 -7.35 -1.02
N GLU A 89 -9.28 -6.96 -1.67
CA GLU A 89 -8.27 -7.89 -2.21
C GLU A 89 -7.16 -8.19 -1.20
N HIS A 90 -6.69 -7.19 -0.45
CA HIS A 90 -5.53 -7.35 0.42
C HIS A 90 -5.86 -7.32 1.91
N SER A 91 -6.99 -6.72 2.31
CA SER A 91 -7.34 -6.57 3.72
C SER A 91 -7.61 -7.89 4.44
N SER A 92 -8.04 -8.94 3.71
CA SER A 92 -8.28 -10.28 4.26
C SER A 92 -7.04 -10.93 4.86
N ARG A 93 -5.86 -10.42 4.49
CA ARG A 93 -4.58 -10.84 5.04
C ARG A 93 -4.33 -10.29 6.44
N VAL A 94 -5.04 -9.26 6.87
CA VAL A 94 -4.91 -8.71 8.22
C VAL A 94 -5.92 -9.39 9.13
N GLY A 95 -5.46 -10.41 9.85
CA GLY A 95 -6.23 -11.07 10.88
C GLY A 95 -6.13 -10.35 12.22
N ARG A 96 -6.92 -10.77 13.20
CA ARG A 96 -6.78 -10.35 14.60
C ARG A 96 -6.72 -11.56 15.52
N VAL A 97 -5.82 -11.53 16.50
CA VAL A 97 -5.77 -12.47 17.63
C VAL A 97 -5.85 -11.66 18.91
N LEU A 98 -6.88 -11.90 19.73
CA LEU A 98 -7.11 -11.16 20.98
C LEU A 98 -7.10 -9.62 20.78
N GLY A 99 -7.68 -9.15 19.67
CA GLY A 99 -7.72 -7.72 19.31
C GLY A 99 -6.46 -7.18 18.64
N VAL A 100 -5.33 -7.89 18.72
CA VAL A 100 -4.05 -7.50 18.11
C VAL A 100 -4.03 -7.91 16.64
N PRO A 101 -3.74 -6.98 15.70
CA PRO A 101 -3.68 -7.33 14.29
C PRO A 101 -2.41 -8.12 13.97
N PHE A 102 -2.50 -9.02 13.00
CA PHE A 102 -1.35 -9.77 12.48
C PHE A 102 -1.51 -10.01 10.97
N LEU A 103 -0.38 -10.23 10.29
CA LEU A 103 -0.37 -10.50 8.86
C LEU A 103 -0.37 -12.01 8.59
N LEU A 104 -1.39 -12.48 7.88
CA LEU A 104 -1.45 -13.84 7.35
C LEU A 104 -0.51 -13.98 6.13
N PRO A 105 0.17 -15.13 6.01
CA PRO A 105 0.85 -15.48 4.77
C PRO A 105 -0.19 -15.56 3.62
N PRO A 106 0.19 -15.19 2.39
CA PRO A 106 -0.75 -15.13 1.25
C PRO A 106 -1.54 -16.42 1.06
N GLU A 107 -0.93 -17.57 1.32
CA GLU A 107 -1.50 -18.91 1.11
C GLU A 107 -2.57 -19.26 2.15
N ALA A 108 -2.52 -18.63 3.33
CA ALA A 108 -3.50 -18.81 4.40
C ALA A 108 -4.58 -17.72 4.40
N ALA A 109 -4.46 -16.72 3.52
CA ALA A 109 -5.40 -15.61 3.46
C ALA A 109 -6.77 -16.12 2.96
N PRO A 110 -7.86 -15.88 3.70
CA PRO A 110 -9.18 -16.27 3.25
C PRO A 110 -9.57 -15.47 1.99
N THR A 111 -10.35 -16.09 1.11
CA THR A 111 -10.97 -15.44 -0.08
C THR A 111 -12.11 -14.48 0.28
N ARG A 112 -12.14 -14.01 1.53
CA ARG A 112 -13.15 -13.09 2.05
C ARG A 112 -12.78 -11.66 1.68
N THR A 113 -13.80 -10.81 1.53
CA THR A 113 -13.65 -9.36 1.37
C THR A 113 -13.19 -8.72 2.69
N GLN A 114 -13.08 -7.39 2.70
CA GLN A 114 -12.79 -6.66 3.94
C GLN A 114 -13.82 -6.97 5.03
N VAL A 115 -13.31 -7.21 6.25
CA VAL A 115 -14.10 -7.39 7.47
C VAL A 115 -13.71 -6.29 8.44
N LEU A 116 -14.71 -5.54 8.90
CA LEU A 116 -14.58 -4.56 9.98
C LEU A 116 -15.30 -5.11 11.21
N ASP A 117 -14.84 -4.75 12.40
CA ASP A 117 -15.56 -5.07 13.63
C ASP A 117 -16.89 -4.29 13.72
N GLU A 118 -17.83 -4.81 14.51
CA GLU A 118 -19.19 -4.26 14.63
C GLU A 118 -19.18 -2.82 15.17
N GLU A 119 -18.28 -2.50 16.11
CA GLU A 119 -18.15 -1.14 16.64
C GLU A 119 -17.74 -0.15 15.54
N LEU A 120 -16.77 -0.53 14.71
CA LEU A 120 -16.34 0.27 13.58
C LEU A 120 -17.43 0.38 12.50
N LEU A 121 -18.16 -0.69 12.21
CA LEU A 121 -19.31 -0.65 11.30
C LEU A 121 -20.39 0.34 11.79
N CYS A 122 -20.75 0.27 13.08
CA CYS A 122 -21.70 1.21 13.70
C CYS A 122 -21.23 2.66 13.58
N ARG A 123 -19.96 2.93 13.86
CA ARG A 123 -19.39 4.29 13.77
C ARG A 123 -19.33 4.83 12.35
N LEU A 124 -19.12 3.96 11.36
CA LEU A 124 -19.14 4.33 9.95
C LEU A 124 -20.57 4.39 9.37
N GLY A 125 -21.59 3.95 10.13
CA GLY A 125 -22.97 3.85 9.64
C GLY A 125 -23.13 2.85 8.49
N LEU A 126 -22.31 1.80 8.48
CA LEU A 126 -22.28 0.81 7.40
C LEU A 126 -22.89 -0.52 7.86
N SER A 127 -23.72 -1.12 7.02
CA SER A 127 -24.09 -2.53 7.14
C SER A 127 -23.03 -3.45 6.52
N PRO A 128 -22.96 -4.73 6.91
CA PRO A 128 -22.08 -5.71 6.28
C PRO A 128 -22.31 -5.90 4.77
N GLN A 129 -23.52 -5.62 4.27
CA GLN A 129 -23.83 -5.68 2.83
C GLN A 129 -23.27 -4.46 2.09
N GLN A 130 -23.37 -3.26 2.69
CA GLN A 130 -22.78 -2.05 2.13
C GLN A 130 -21.25 -2.12 2.15
N LEU A 131 -20.65 -2.67 3.19
CA LEU A 131 -19.19 -2.86 3.27
C LEU A 131 -18.65 -3.65 2.07
N ARG A 132 -19.32 -4.74 1.68
CA ARG A 132 -18.89 -5.57 0.53
C ARG A 132 -18.94 -4.84 -0.82
N ARG A 133 -19.69 -3.74 -0.90
CA ARG A 133 -19.82 -2.90 -2.11
C ARG A 133 -19.03 -1.60 -2.00
N LEU A 134 -18.38 -1.37 -0.87
CA LEU A 134 -17.67 -0.13 -0.59
C LEU A 134 -16.49 0.00 -1.56
N PRO A 135 -16.34 1.13 -2.28
CA PRO A 135 -15.20 1.36 -3.13
C PRO A 135 -13.93 1.54 -2.30
N LEU A 136 -12.78 1.31 -2.93
CA LEU A 136 -11.49 1.59 -2.32
C LEU A 136 -11.36 3.09 -2.01
N HIS A 137 -11.24 3.44 -0.73
CA HIS A 137 -11.06 4.80 -0.24
C HIS A 137 -9.59 5.22 -0.33
N LEU A 138 -9.09 5.34 -1.55
CA LEU A 138 -7.80 5.95 -1.87
C LEU A 138 -8.03 7.04 -2.92
N HIS A 139 -7.63 8.26 -2.58
CA HIS A 139 -7.86 9.43 -3.43
C HIS A 139 -6.53 10.07 -3.85
N LEU A 140 -6.41 10.40 -5.14
CA LEU A 140 -5.30 11.21 -5.63
C LEU A 140 -5.51 12.67 -5.21
N GLN A 141 -4.90 13.06 -4.09
CA GLN A 141 -5.05 14.41 -3.53
C GLN A 141 -4.22 15.47 -4.26
N GLN A 142 -3.03 15.10 -4.77
CA GLN A 142 -2.15 16.02 -5.46
C GLN A 142 -1.32 15.28 -6.51
N LEU A 143 -1.16 15.90 -7.68
CA LEU A 143 -0.23 15.47 -8.72
C LEU A 143 0.63 16.67 -9.11
N ALA A 144 1.94 16.59 -8.86
CA ALA A 144 2.90 17.59 -9.33
C ALA A 144 3.42 17.16 -10.71
N LEU A 145 3.21 18.00 -11.71
CA LEU A 145 3.77 17.82 -13.05
C LEU A 145 4.94 18.80 -13.23
N PRO A 146 6.00 18.40 -13.98
CA PRO A 146 7.17 19.23 -14.24
C PRO A 146 6.87 20.43 -15.15
#